data_AF-A0A315W5X5-F1
#
_entry.id   AF-A0A315W5X5-F1
#
_cell.length_a   1.000
_cell.length_b   1.000
_cell.length_c   1.000
_cell.angle_alpha   90.00
_cell.angle_beta   90.00
_cell.angle_gamma   90.00
#
_symmetry.space_group_name_H-M   'P 1'
#
loop_
_entity.id
_entity.type
_entity.pdbx_description
1 polymer ?
#
loop_
_entity_poly.entity_id
_entity_poly.type
_entity_poly.pdbx_seq_one_letter_code
_entity_poly.pdbx_strand_id
1 'polypeptide(L)'
;MSSVGRGKFMFGRTEVIDNTLNPDFVRKYILDYFFEEKQSLRFDVYDIDSKSPDLAKHDFLGQVYCTLGEIVGSPASRLEKQL
;
A
#
# COMPACT_ATOMS: atom_id res chain seq x y z
N MET A 1 -29.73 7.56 1.17
CA MET A 1 -28.28 7.59 1.46
C MET A 1 -27.86 6.18 1.82
N SER A 2 -27.56 5.39 0.79
CA SER A 2 -27.14 3.99 0.93
C SER A 2 -25.66 3.97 1.27
N SER A 3 -25.32 3.46 2.46
CA SER A 3 -23.98 3.03 2.81
C SER A 3 -23.52 1.99 1.79
N VAL A 4 -22.75 2.41 0.79
CA VAL A 4 -21.99 1.49 -0.05
C VAL A 4 -20.99 0.81 0.86
N GLY A 5 -21.14 -0.50 1.06
CA GLY A 5 -20.21 -1.29 1.86
C GLY A 5 -18.79 -1.06 1.40
N ARG A 6 -17.89 -0.73 2.33
CA ARG A 6 -16.47 -0.50 2.04
C ARG A 6 -15.81 -1.82 1.68
N GLY A 7 -15.95 -2.25 0.42
CA GLY A 7 -15.15 -3.33 -0.14
C GLY A 7 -13.67 -2.93 -0.18
N LYS A 8 -12.77 -3.89 -0.01
CA LYS A 8 -11.33 -3.68 -0.23
C LYS A 8 -11.12 -3.38 -1.72
N PHE A 9 -10.93 -2.11 -2.08
CA PHE A 9 -10.57 -1.70 -3.44
C PHE A 9 -9.05 -1.56 -3.56
N MET A 10 -8.47 -2.08 -4.64
CA MET A 10 -7.05 -1.92 -4.93
C MET A 10 -6.81 -0.53 -5.53
N PHE A 11 -6.14 0.35 -4.78
CA PHE A 11 -5.84 1.70 -5.25
C PHE A 11 -4.77 1.74 -6.35
N GLY A 12 -3.74 0.89 -6.26
CA GLY A 12 -2.69 0.78 -7.25
C GLY A 12 -1.64 -0.27 -6.92
N ARG A 13 -0.68 -0.47 -7.84
CA ARG A 13 0.51 -1.33 -7.70
C ARG A 13 1.75 -0.61 -8.20
N THR A 14 2.82 -0.60 -7.40
CA THR A 14 4.13 -0.05 -7.80
C THR A 14 4.72 -0.84 -8.96
N GLU A 15 5.79 -0.31 -9.54
CA GLU A 15 6.69 -1.07 -10.40
C GLU A 15 7.35 -2.22 -9.63
N VAL A 16 7.71 -3.26 -10.39
CA VAL A 16 8.57 -4.35 -9.91
C VAL A 16 10.02 -3.91 -10.04
N ILE A 17 10.82 -4.14 -9.01
CA ILE A 17 12.25 -3.83 -9.00
C ILE A 17 13.01 -5.15 -8.92
N ASP A 18 13.73 -5.49 -9.98
CA ASP A 18 14.44 -6.77 -10.09
C ASP A 18 15.66 -6.82 -9.16
N ASN A 19 15.82 -7.95 -8.45
CA ASN A 19 17.03 -8.33 -7.71
C ASN A 19 17.51 -7.31 -6.65
N THR A 20 16.59 -6.79 -5.83
CA THR A 20 16.94 -5.93 -4.69
C THR A 20 16.31 -6.40 -3.38
N LEU A 21 17.10 -6.40 -2.31
CA LEU A 21 16.61 -6.62 -0.94
C LEU A 21 16.07 -5.32 -0.30
N ASN A 22 16.38 -4.17 -0.90
CA ASN A 22 15.99 -2.84 -0.40
C ASN A 22 15.39 -2.04 -1.57
N PRO A 23 14.16 -2.38 -2.00
CA PRO A 23 13.52 -1.67 -3.11
C PRO A 23 13.25 -0.21 -2.75
N ASP A 24 13.56 0.69 -3.68
CA ASP A 24 13.21 2.11 -3.61
C ASP A 24 12.25 2.43 -4.76
N PHE A 25 10.95 2.51 -4.43
CA PHE A 25 9.88 2.72 -5.41
C PHE A 25 9.75 4.19 -5.78
N VAL A 26 9.70 4.48 -7.08
CA VAL A 26 9.54 5.84 -7.64
C VAL A 26 8.11 6.18 -8.02
N ARG A 27 7.23 5.18 -8.26
CA ARG A 27 5.81 5.46 -8.53
C ARG A 27 5.13 6.05 -7.31
N LYS A 28 4.47 7.20 -7.51
CA LYS A 28 3.74 7.94 -6.48
C LYS A 28 2.23 7.76 -6.67
N TYR A 29 1.51 7.76 -5.56
CA TYR A 29 0.05 7.77 -5.51
C TYR A 29 -0.43 9.09 -4.91
N ILE A 30 -1.40 9.71 -5.57
CA ILE A 30 -2.03 10.94 -5.09
C ILE A 30 -3.35 10.55 -4.44
N LEU A 31 -3.49 10.85 -3.15
CA LEU A 31 -4.69 10.60 -2.36
C LEU A 31 -5.14 11.90 -1.72
N ASP A 32 -6.43 12.20 -1.81
CA ASP A 32 -7.03 13.30 -1.06
C ASP A 32 -7.14 12.92 0.42
N TYR A 33 -6.78 13.87 1.30
CA TYR A 33 -6.86 13.70 2.74
C TYR A 33 -8.10 14.41 3.30
N PHE A 34 -8.94 13.67 4.00
CA PHE A 34 -10.15 14.15 4.67
C PHE A 34 -9.99 13.97 6.18
N PHE A 35 -9.82 15.05 6.93
CA PHE A 35 -9.46 14.99 8.35
C PHE A 35 -10.60 14.43 9.22
N GLU A 36 -11.84 14.56 8.77
CA GLU A 36 -13.03 14.03 9.42
C GLU A 36 -13.25 12.52 9.16
N GLU A 37 -12.50 11.92 8.22
CA GLU A 37 -12.65 10.52 7.85
C GLU A 37 -11.49 9.63 8.30
N LYS A 38 -11.83 8.42 8.79
CA LYS A 38 -10.84 7.35 8.95
C LYS A 38 -10.60 6.65 7.62
N GLN A 39 -9.61 7.15 6.88
CA GLN A 39 -9.15 6.60 5.60
C GLN A 39 -8.14 5.45 5.83
N SER A 40 -8.62 4.21 5.87
CA SER A 40 -7.78 3.02 6.08
C SER A 40 -7.02 2.61 4.82
N LEU A 41 -5.73 2.36 4.98
CA LEU A 41 -4.80 1.88 3.95
C LEU A 41 -4.27 0.49 4.33
N ARG A 42 -4.07 -0.34 3.32
CA ARG A 42 -3.39 -1.63 3.43
C ARG A 42 -2.35 -1.73 2.33
N PHE A 43 -1.15 -2.10 2.72
CA PHE A 43 -0.05 -2.36 1.80
C PHE A 43 0.26 -3.86 1.87
N ASP A 44 0.28 -4.50 0.71
CA ASP A 44 0.64 -5.91 0.54
C ASP A 44 1.97 -5.96 -0.24
N VAL A 45 2.96 -6.68 0.26
CA VAL A 45 4.29 -6.83 -0.36
C VAL A 45 4.43 -8.26 -0.90
N TYR A 46 4.90 -8.36 -2.13
CA TYR A 46 5.11 -9.63 -2.84
C TYR A 46 6.51 -9.67 -3.44
N ASP A 47 7.13 -10.85 -3.41
CA ASP A 47 8.28 -11.19 -4.24
C ASP A 47 7.78 -11.70 -5.59
N ILE A 48 8.28 -11.12 -6.69
CA ILE A 48 7.70 -11.30 -8.02
C ILE A 48 8.58 -12.24 -8.86
N ASP A 49 8.21 -13.51 -8.90
CA ASP A 49 8.98 -14.55 -9.61
C ASP A 49 8.80 -14.60 -11.13
N SER A 50 7.78 -13.91 -11.66
CA SER A 50 7.42 -14.01 -13.08
C SER A 50 6.67 -12.78 -13.59
N LYS A 51 6.46 -12.72 -14.91
CA LYS A 51 5.66 -11.65 -15.55
C LYS A 51 4.14 -11.83 -15.39
N SER A 52 3.70 -12.82 -14.62
CA SER A 52 2.27 -13.06 -14.39
C SER A 52 1.65 -11.86 -13.65
N PRO A 53 0.46 -11.39 -14.04
CA PRO A 53 -0.24 -10.36 -13.25
C PRO A 53 -0.97 -10.92 -12.02
N ASP A 54 -1.07 -12.25 -11.94
CA ASP A 54 -1.74 -13.01 -10.89
C ASP A 54 -0.87 -13.12 -9.63
N LEU A 55 -1.26 -12.42 -8.57
CA LEU A 55 -0.57 -12.40 -7.27
C LEU A 55 -0.56 -13.76 -6.57
N ALA A 56 -1.44 -14.69 -6.93
CA ALA A 56 -1.42 -16.03 -6.35
C ALA A 56 -0.21 -16.86 -6.81
N LYS A 57 0.54 -16.39 -7.82
CA LYS A 57 1.75 -17.04 -8.35
C LYS A 57 3.05 -16.40 -7.85
N HIS A 58 2.96 -15.53 -6.86
CA HIS A 58 4.05 -14.74 -6.31
C HIS A 58 4.09 -14.92 -4.81
N ASP A 59 5.30 -14.91 -4.23
CA ASP A 59 5.46 -15.12 -2.81
C ASP A 59 5.01 -13.90 -2.02
N PHE A 60 4.06 -14.09 -1.11
CA PHE A 60 3.60 -13.02 -0.23
C PHE A 60 4.58 -12.83 0.92
N LEU A 61 5.19 -11.63 1.00
CA LEU A 61 6.21 -11.32 2.00
C LEU A 61 5.60 -10.74 3.29
N GLY A 62 4.51 -9.99 3.18
CA GLY A 62 3.88 -9.37 4.35
C GLY A 62 2.86 -8.30 4.01
N GLN A 63 2.17 -7.83 5.06
CA GLN A 63 1.18 -6.75 4.96
C GLN A 63 1.31 -5.79 6.13
N VAL A 64 1.08 -4.50 5.86
CA VAL A 64 0.91 -3.50 6.91
C VAL A 64 -0.39 -2.74 6.72
N TYR A 65 -0.97 -2.32 7.85
CA TYR A 65 -2.16 -1.49 7.91
C TYR A 65 -1.80 -0.17 8.58
N CYS A 66 -2.32 0.91 8.03
CA CYS A 66 -2.34 2.21 8.68
C CYS A 66 -3.52 3.02 8.15
N THR A 67 -3.66 4.22 8.65
CA THR A 67 -4.58 5.23 8.12
C THR A 67 -3.76 6.30 7.39
N LEU A 68 -4.39 7.02 6.47
CA LEU A 68 -3.74 8.17 5.84
C LEU A 68 -3.36 9.23 6.90
N GLY A 69 -4.19 9.39 7.92
CA GLY A 69 -3.91 10.27 9.07
C GLY A 69 -2.66 9.87 9.86
N GLU A 70 -2.37 8.58 10.03
CA GLU A 70 -1.10 8.13 10.66
C GLU A 70 0.13 8.58 9.86
N ILE A 71 0.07 8.55 8.52
CA ILE A 71 1.17 8.99 7.66
C ILE A 71 1.34 10.50 7.76
N VAL A 72 0.25 11.25 7.53
CA VAL A 72 0.28 12.73 7.53
C VAL A 72 0.72 13.27 8.90
N GLY A 73 0.28 12.65 10.00
CA GLY A 73 0.62 13.05 11.36
C GLY A 73 1.97 12.55 11.89
N SER A 74 2.69 11.71 11.14
CA SER A 74 4.02 11.22 11.55
C SER A 74 5.11 12.29 11.36
N PRO A 75 6.22 12.24 12.12
CA PRO A 75 7.35 13.15 11.92
C PRO A 75 7.84 13.14 10.47
N ALA A 76 8.01 14.32 9.89
CA ALA A 76 8.36 14.51 8.48
C ALA A 76 7.40 13.81 7.48
N SER A 77 6.17 13.50 7.90
CA SER A 77 5.18 12.73 7.13
C SER A 77 5.72 11.38 6.65
N ARG A 78 6.60 10.77 7.45
CA ARG A 78 7.22 9.46 7.21
C ARG A 78 6.82 8.47 8.30
N LEU A 79 6.12 7.42 7.87
CA LEU A 79 5.71 6.32 8.74
C LEU A 79 6.63 5.11 8.54
N GLU A 80 7.19 4.60 9.63
CA GLU A 80 7.94 3.34 9.66
C GLU A 80 7.16 2.30 10.47
N LYS A 81 6.93 1.13 9.87
CA LYS A 81 6.27 -0.01 10.52
C LYS A 81 7.06 -1.28 10.24
N GLN A 82 7.12 -2.15 11.24
CA GLN A 82 7.62 -3.51 11.05
C GLN A 82 6.60 -4.29 10.22
N LEU A 83 7.13 -5.06 9.27
CA LEU A 83 6.39 -6.03 8.46
C LEU A 83 6.24 -7.35 9.22
#